data_AF-A0A3D1R4F3-F1
#
_entry.id   AF-A0A3D1R4F3-F1
#
_cell.length_a   1.000
_cell.length_b   1.000
_cell.length_c   1.000
_cell.angle_alpha   90.00
_cell.angle_beta   90.00
_cell.angle_gamma   90.00
#
_symmetry.space_group_name_H-M   'P 1'
#
loop_
_entity.id
_entity.type
_entity.pdbx_description
1 polymer ?
#
loop_
_entity_poly.entity_id
_entity_poly.type
_entity_poly.pdbx_seq_one_letter_code
_entity_poly.pdbx_strand_id
1 'polypeptide(L)'
;GRWKAAVSQLEAVASGAGGRSANEARRALVDALFDEIDRRPSGPEALALAERILALRPGTAGYARAYLARGRLLLGDRERAAQGERDLRAAGGTRSEWADDALFELAVYYEGRGLFGEALALYERIVERFDPGTSDRHSEAVSRAAQLRDPRLDLVVAETALPGASPKAHLFVRNVSQVRFTLRRADPFAVTDPRLMLAPGAPPAGVPGVEIRSWSESVGTRRRHEPGQKTLELQTPGPGVYLLEAAAGELVRSVPVVVTPFASVVKMSRDQLAVWTADARTGQAAAGAEVVAFVEVGGGEYRRLEGLSDAGGLCLLEVEDARLVSAAVWSRKGQGHAFARARASQRPDASPELLAYLLADRPLYGPGEEVGVRLFLRSREGGPSSPAAATEVTVTTYDPSDRVIDRRNLKTSELGTASFALALGDRAQLGAYRFHVHDNRLGISQSKGGFRVEEHKAPEPTVSLEPMGKPRPDETVKVLVSASSSCGGPLANAHGRAVVTEEPWSHSWKPWPDGQPADGAGSEGPHGGPGAADPRQGQWGYVGVSRTIELTTDAEGKAALELSPSKDLRGDRSFRVRVYLTDTSRREITGSATVRASSSPWFVDVWPDRVLYKPGERIAVRLRAEDANG
;
A
#
# COMPACT_ATOMS: atom_id res chain seq x y z
N GLY A 1 -16.51 -34.05 17.95
CA GLY A 1 -17.02 -35.21 18.70
C GLY A 1 -18.29 -34.88 19.47
N ARG A 2 -18.17 -34.16 20.59
CA ARG A 2 -19.29 -33.86 21.52
C ARG A 2 -20.43 -33.03 20.93
N TRP A 3 -20.13 -32.02 20.11
CA TRP A 3 -21.15 -31.22 19.41
C TRP A 3 -22.02 -32.08 18.47
N LYS A 4 -21.41 -32.97 17.67
CA LYS A 4 -22.14 -33.83 16.73
C LYS A 4 -23.10 -34.77 17.47
N ALA A 5 -22.65 -35.32 18.60
CA ALA A 5 -23.48 -36.16 19.46
C ALA A 5 -24.66 -35.38 20.06
N ALA A 6 -24.44 -34.14 20.51
CA ALA A 6 -25.49 -33.29 21.05
C ALA A 6 -26.54 -32.91 19.99
N VAL A 7 -26.10 -32.56 18.78
CA VAL A 7 -26.99 -32.24 17.65
C VAL A 7 -27.83 -33.46 17.23
N SER A 8 -27.23 -34.65 17.16
CA SER A 8 -27.98 -35.89 16.87
C SER A 8 -29.00 -36.25 17.97
N GLN A 9 -28.71 -35.95 19.24
CA GLN A 9 -29.68 -36.13 20.33
C GLN A 9 -30.84 -35.13 20.23
N LEU A 10 -30.54 -33.86 19.94
CA LEU A 10 -31.55 -32.82 19.72
C LEU A 10 -32.44 -33.15 18.52
N GLU A 11 -31.88 -33.68 17.42
CA GLU A 11 -32.63 -34.16 16.26
C GLU A 11 -33.63 -35.26 16.61
N ALA A 12 -33.19 -36.26 17.38
CA ALA A 12 -34.05 -37.37 17.79
C ALA A 12 -35.26 -36.85 18.59
N VAL A 13 -35.04 -35.92 19.52
CA VAL A 13 -36.11 -35.33 20.34
C VAL A 13 -36.99 -34.37 19.53
N ALA A 14 -36.41 -33.61 18.59
CA ALA A 14 -37.11 -32.67 17.72
C ALA A 14 -38.05 -33.36 16.70
N SER A 15 -37.77 -34.62 16.35
CA SER A 15 -38.57 -35.44 15.42
C SER A 15 -39.81 -36.08 16.05
N GLY A 16 -39.93 -36.05 17.39
CA GLY A 16 -41.09 -36.57 18.12
C GLY A 16 -42.39 -35.81 17.83
N ALA A 17 -43.52 -36.53 17.80
CA ALA A 17 -44.84 -35.95 17.56
C ALA A 17 -45.21 -34.96 18.70
N GLY A 18 -45.37 -33.68 18.34
CA GLY A 18 -45.99 -32.59 19.10
C GLY A 18 -45.89 -32.60 20.63
N GLY A 19 -45.11 -31.68 21.22
CA GLY A 19 -45.05 -31.45 22.67
C GLY A 19 -44.09 -30.34 23.05
N ARG A 20 -44.12 -29.89 24.32
CA ARG A 20 -43.24 -28.82 24.84
C ARG A 20 -41.76 -29.16 24.65
N SER A 21 -41.35 -30.38 25.01
CA SER A 21 -39.97 -30.84 24.89
C SER A 21 -39.49 -30.94 23.44
N ALA A 22 -40.37 -31.34 22.50
CA ALA A 22 -40.03 -31.36 21.07
C ALA A 22 -39.87 -29.93 20.50
N ASN A 23 -40.67 -28.97 20.98
CA ASN A 23 -40.54 -27.56 20.60
C ASN A 23 -39.28 -26.91 21.18
N GLU A 24 -38.94 -27.19 22.43
CA GLU A 24 -37.71 -26.73 23.07
C GLU A 24 -36.47 -27.35 22.39
N ALA A 25 -36.50 -28.65 22.08
CA ALA A 25 -35.44 -29.32 21.33
C ALA A 25 -35.27 -28.74 19.91
N ARG A 26 -36.36 -28.41 19.21
CA ARG A 26 -36.30 -27.73 17.90
C ARG A 26 -35.65 -26.36 17.98
N ARG A 27 -35.96 -25.56 19.01
CA ARG A 27 -35.33 -24.24 19.21
C ARG A 27 -33.83 -24.37 19.48
N ALA A 28 -33.46 -25.21 20.44
CA ALA A 28 -32.05 -25.46 20.77
C ALA A 28 -31.26 -26.02 19.57
N LEU A 29 -31.89 -26.86 18.75
CA LEU A 29 -31.29 -27.36 17.52
C LEU A 29 -31.06 -26.24 16.50
N VAL A 30 -32.05 -25.36 16.30
CA VAL A 30 -31.91 -24.21 15.39
C VAL A 30 -30.78 -23.28 15.84
N ASP A 31 -30.70 -22.96 17.13
CA ASP A 31 -29.64 -22.11 17.69
C ASP A 31 -28.26 -22.75 17.49
N ALA A 32 -28.12 -24.05 17.78
CA ALA A 32 -26.86 -24.78 17.59
C ALA A 32 -26.42 -24.87 16.12
N LEU A 33 -27.37 -24.90 15.17
CA LEU A 33 -27.07 -24.88 13.74
C LEU A 33 -26.65 -23.48 13.28
N PHE A 34 -27.25 -22.42 13.83
CA PHE A 34 -26.80 -21.05 13.56
C PHE A 34 -25.40 -20.77 14.09
N ASP A 35 -25.06 -21.24 15.29
CA ASP A 35 -23.69 -21.14 15.83
C ASP A 35 -22.65 -21.76 14.88
N GLU A 36 -23.02 -22.85 14.20
CA GLU A 36 -22.12 -23.50 13.25
C GLU A 36 -22.01 -22.72 11.94
N ILE A 37 -23.10 -22.09 11.48
CA ILE A 37 -23.07 -21.14 10.36
C ILE A 37 -22.18 -19.94 10.72
N ASP A 38 -22.26 -19.39 11.93
CA ASP A 38 -21.44 -18.25 12.32
C ASP A 38 -19.94 -18.59 12.36
N ARG A 39 -19.58 -19.83 12.73
CA ARG A 39 -18.19 -20.32 12.65
C ARG A 39 -17.71 -20.54 11.23
N ARG A 40 -18.62 -20.87 10.31
CA ARG A 40 -18.33 -21.19 8.91
C ARG A 40 -19.41 -20.57 8.01
N PRO A 41 -19.33 -19.26 7.74
CA PRO A 41 -20.43 -18.53 7.10
C PRO A 41 -20.51 -18.74 5.58
N SER A 42 -19.63 -19.55 4.99
CA SER A 42 -19.47 -19.72 3.55
C SER A 42 -19.36 -21.19 3.13
N GLY A 43 -19.62 -21.45 1.84
CA GLY A 43 -19.44 -22.77 1.23
C GLY A 43 -20.67 -23.70 1.33
N PRO A 44 -20.56 -24.92 0.79
CA PRO A 44 -21.69 -25.85 0.67
C PRO A 44 -22.17 -26.39 2.02
N GLU A 45 -21.30 -26.48 3.04
CA GLU A 45 -21.68 -26.88 4.40
C GLU A 45 -22.64 -25.87 5.02
N ALA A 46 -22.34 -24.57 4.93
CA ALA A 46 -23.19 -23.49 5.41
C ALA A 46 -24.55 -23.48 4.71
N LEU A 47 -24.57 -23.75 3.40
CA LEU A 47 -25.80 -23.84 2.62
C LEU A 47 -26.70 -24.98 3.12
N ALA A 48 -26.12 -26.17 3.32
CA ALA A 48 -26.84 -27.32 3.82
C ALA A 48 -27.40 -27.07 5.24
N LEU A 49 -26.64 -26.38 6.10
CA LEU A 49 -27.10 -25.98 7.43
C LEU A 49 -28.30 -25.01 7.35
N ALA A 50 -28.24 -24.00 6.47
CA ALA A 50 -29.34 -23.04 6.31
C ALA A 50 -30.61 -23.71 5.76
N GLU A 51 -30.49 -24.59 4.76
CA GLU A 51 -31.61 -25.39 4.23
C GLU A 51 -32.22 -26.29 5.31
N ARG A 52 -31.37 -26.90 6.13
CA ARG A 52 -31.77 -27.74 7.23
C ARG A 52 -32.52 -26.96 8.31
N ILE A 53 -32.07 -25.76 8.65
CA ILE A 53 -32.80 -24.87 9.58
C ILE A 53 -34.19 -24.55 9.01
N LEU A 54 -34.31 -24.19 7.74
CA LEU A 54 -35.60 -23.90 7.11
C LEU A 54 -36.56 -25.10 7.17
N ALA A 55 -36.06 -26.33 7.00
CA ALA A 55 -36.87 -27.56 7.11
C ALA A 55 -37.40 -27.80 8.54
N LEU A 56 -36.71 -27.31 9.58
CA LEU A 56 -37.15 -27.39 10.97
C LEU A 56 -38.29 -26.42 11.33
N ARG A 57 -38.69 -25.55 10.39
CA ARG A 57 -39.76 -24.55 10.53
C ARG A 57 -39.59 -23.65 11.76
N PRO A 58 -38.52 -22.83 11.81
CA PRO A 58 -38.23 -21.98 12.95
C PRO A 58 -39.30 -20.87 13.13
N GLY A 59 -39.19 -20.08 14.20
CA GLY A 59 -40.00 -18.86 14.35
C GLY A 59 -39.62 -17.79 13.32
N THR A 60 -40.34 -16.66 13.30
CA THR A 60 -40.12 -15.57 12.33
C THR A 60 -38.68 -15.08 12.26
N ALA A 61 -38.03 -14.88 13.41
CA ALA A 61 -36.64 -14.44 13.45
C ALA A 61 -35.67 -15.50 12.90
N GLY A 62 -35.89 -16.77 13.24
CA GLY A 62 -35.08 -17.87 12.69
C GLY A 62 -35.31 -18.08 11.19
N TYR A 63 -36.52 -17.86 10.67
CA TYR A 63 -36.76 -17.86 9.22
C TYR A 63 -36.00 -16.71 8.54
N ALA A 64 -36.09 -15.50 9.09
CA ALA A 64 -35.39 -14.33 8.52
C ALA A 64 -33.88 -14.55 8.49
N ARG A 65 -33.29 -15.04 9.59
CA ARG A 65 -31.85 -15.35 9.69
C ARG A 65 -31.43 -16.47 8.74
N ALA A 66 -32.21 -17.54 8.63
CA ALA A 66 -31.90 -18.65 7.73
C ALA A 66 -32.00 -18.25 6.25
N TYR A 67 -33.01 -17.44 5.89
CA TYR A 67 -33.12 -16.89 4.54
C TYR A 67 -32.03 -15.87 4.23
N LEU A 68 -31.60 -15.05 5.20
CA LEU A 68 -30.44 -14.17 5.04
C LEU A 68 -29.17 -14.98 4.74
N ALA A 69 -28.89 -16.00 5.55
CA ALA A 69 -27.72 -16.86 5.37
C ALA A 69 -27.75 -17.58 4.02
N ARG A 70 -28.86 -18.25 3.69
CA ARG A 70 -29.01 -18.95 2.40
C ARG A 70 -28.96 -17.98 1.22
N GLY A 71 -29.63 -16.83 1.34
CA GLY A 71 -29.65 -15.78 0.34
C GLY A 71 -28.24 -15.36 -0.06
N ARG A 72 -27.41 -14.96 0.91
CA ARG A 72 -26.00 -14.58 0.70
C ARG A 72 -25.21 -15.66 -0.06
N LEU A 73 -25.38 -16.92 0.33
CA LEU A 73 -24.67 -18.05 -0.29
C LEU A 73 -25.08 -18.29 -1.74
N LEU A 74 -26.36 -18.06 -2.07
CA LEU A 74 -26.91 -18.30 -3.40
C LEU A 74 -26.67 -17.16 -4.39
N LEU A 75 -26.46 -15.92 -3.93
CA LEU A 75 -26.23 -14.76 -4.81
C LEU A 75 -24.95 -14.90 -5.67
N GLY A 76 -23.95 -15.65 -5.20
CA GLY A 76 -22.70 -15.90 -5.94
C GLY A 76 -22.84 -16.91 -7.09
N ASP A 77 -23.94 -17.67 -7.13
CA ASP A 77 -24.19 -18.70 -8.13
C ASP A 77 -25.21 -18.19 -9.16
N ARG A 78 -24.82 -18.09 -10.43
CA ARG A 78 -25.69 -17.57 -11.51
C ARG A 78 -26.99 -18.35 -11.67
N GLU A 79 -27.00 -19.66 -11.46
CA GLU A 79 -28.20 -20.50 -11.64
C GLU A 79 -29.14 -20.37 -10.44
N ARG A 80 -28.58 -20.09 -9.25
CA ARG A 80 -29.32 -20.05 -7.99
C ARG A 80 -29.59 -18.64 -7.46
N ALA A 81 -29.01 -17.60 -8.07
CA ALA A 81 -29.15 -16.22 -7.64
C ALA A 81 -30.63 -15.79 -7.55
N ALA A 82 -31.49 -16.24 -8.46
CA ALA A 82 -32.92 -15.95 -8.41
C ALA A 82 -33.59 -16.49 -7.13
N GLN A 83 -33.14 -17.63 -6.60
CA GLN A 83 -33.59 -18.13 -5.30
C GLN A 83 -33.01 -17.31 -4.15
N GLY A 84 -31.72 -16.94 -4.24
CA GLY A 84 -31.09 -16.08 -3.24
C GLY A 84 -31.79 -14.73 -3.09
N GLU A 85 -32.15 -14.10 -4.21
CA GLU A 85 -32.94 -12.86 -4.20
C GLU A 85 -34.33 -13.05 -3.59
N ARG A 86 -35.00 -14.18 -3.84
CA ARG A 86 -36.30 -14.49 -3.22
C ARG A 86 -36.17 -14.62 -1.70
N ASP A 87 -35.12 -15.30 -1.25
CA ASP A 87 -34.84 -15.48 0.17
C ASP A 87 -34.56 -14.16 0.88
N LEU A 88 -33.70 -13.30 0.30
CA LEU A 88 -33.40 -11.99 0.87
C LEU A 88 -34.64 -11.07 0.89
N ARG A 89 -35.48 -11.10 -0.16
CA ARG A 89 -36.77 -10.40 -0.15
C ARG A 89 -37.70 -10.92 0.96
N ALA A 90 -37.73 -12.24 1.17
CA ALA A 90 -38.56 -12.86 2.20
C ALA A 90 -38.09 -12.45 3.61
N ALA A 91 -36.79 -12.57 3.89
CA ALA A 91 -36.18 -12.12 5.16
C ALA A 91 -36.42 -10.62 5.39
N GLY A 92 -36.14 -9.81 4.37
CA GLY A 92 -36.33 -8.36 4.38
C GLY A 92 -37.77 -7.91 4.52
N GLY A 93 -38.76 -8.77 4.25
CA GLY A 93 -40.18 -8.51 4.48
C GLY A 93 -40.64 -8.71 5.93
N THR A 94 -39.84 -9.36 6.77
CA THR A 94 -40.22 -9.70 8.16
C THR A 94 -39.92 -8.56 9.14
N ARG A 95 -40.58 -8.50 10.31
CA ARG A 95 -40.25 -7.57 11.43
C ARG A 95 -39.09 -8.06 12.30
N SER A 96 -38.17 -8.85 11.74
CA SER A 96 -37.01 -9.38 12.46
C SER A 96 -35.87 -8.37 12.48
N GLU A 97 -34.96 -8.52 13.44
CA GLU A 97 -33.66 -7.83 13.50
C GLU A 97 -32.73 -8.12 12.31
N TRP A 98 -33.02 -9.16 11.51
CA TRP A 98 -32.22 -9.56 10.33
C TRP A 98 -32.76 -8.97 9.02
N ALA A 99 -33.85 -8.20 9.09
CA ALA A 99 -34.57 -7.77 7.90
C ALA A 99 -33.87 -6.62 7.16
N ASP A 100 -33.27 -5.68 7.89
CA ASP A 100 -32.46 -4.60 7.34
C ASP A 100 -31.19 -5.13 6.66
N ASP A 101 -30.47 -6.05 7.31
CA ASP A 101 -29.35 -6.78 6.72
C ASP A 101 -29.74 -7.44 5.39
N ALA A 102 -30.86 -8.17 5.36
CA ALA A 102 -31.31 -8.84 4.15
C ALA A 102 -31.66 -7.88 3.00
N LEU A 103 -32.30 -6.74 3.32
CA LEU A 103 -32.58 -5.70 2.33
C LEU A 103 -31.29 -5.04 1.84
N PHE A 104 -30.33 -4.81 2.74
CA PHE A 104 -29.06 -4.14 2.42
C PHE A 104 -28.20 -5.01 1.51
N GLU A 105 -28.07 -6.30 1.82
CA GLU A 105 -27.35 -7.26 0.97
C GLU A 105 -27.95 -7.36 -0.43
N LEU A 106 -29.28 -7.37 -0.53
CA LEU A 106 -29.96 -7.37 -1.82
C LEU A 106 -29.75 -6.07 -2.58
N ALA A 107 -29.72 -4.93 -1.88
CA ALA A 107 -29.44 -3.62 -2.48
C ALA A 107 -28.02 -3.55 -3.05
N VAL A 108 -27.02 -3.99 -2.29
CA VAL A 108 -25.62 -4.08 -2.72
C VAL A 108 -25.48 -5.00 -3.93
N TYR A 109 -26.16 -6.14 -3.91
CA TYR A 109 -26.17 -7.07 -5.04
C TYR A 109 -26.75 -6.42 -6.32
N TYR A 110 -27.86 -5.70 -6.22
CA TYR A 110 -28.42 -4.96 -7.37
C TYR A 110 -27.53 -3.81 -7.84
N GLU A 111 -26.92 -3.07 -6.92
CA GLU A 111 -25.97 -2.01 -7.25
C GLU A 111 -24.79 -2.57 -8.06
N GLY A 112 -24.20 -3.69 -7.61
CA GLY A 112 -23.11 -4.38 -8.32
C GLY A 112 -23.50 -4.93 -9.71
N ARG A 113 -24.80 -5.09 -9.97
CA ARG A 113 -25.35 -5.53 -11.26
C ARG A 113 -25.78 -4.36 -12.16
N GLY A 114 -25.59 -3.11 -11.72
CA GLY A 114 -26.03 -1.92 -12.44
C GLY A 114 -27.55 -1.66 -12.36
N LEU A 115 -28.25 -2.34 -11.45
CA LEU A 115 -29.69 -2.17 -11.18
C LEU A 115 -29.90 -1.07 -10.13
N PHE A 116 -29.44 0.14 -10.44
CA PHE A 116 -29.34 1.24 -9.47
C PHE A 116 -30.70 1.75 -8.99
N GLY A 117 -31.75 1.67 -9.81
CA GLY A 117 -33.10 2.05 -9.38
C GLY A 117 -33.67 1.08 -8.34
N GLU A 118 -33.47 -0.21 -8.57
CA GLU A 118 -33.88 -1.29 -7.67
C GLU A 118 -33.07 -1.27 -6.37
N ALA A 119 -31.77 -1.04 -6.46
CA ALA A 119 -30.90 -0.86 -5.29
C ALA A 119 -31.33 0.36 -4.45
N LEU A 120 -31.56 1.50 -5.10
CA LEU A 120 -32.00 2.72 -4.44
C LEU A 120 -33.33 2.50 -3.70
N ALA A 121 -34.32 1.86 -4.33
CA ALA A 121 -35.60 1.57 -3.68
C ALA A 121 -35.45 0.69 -2.42
N LEU A 122 -34.46 -0.22 -2.40
CA LEU A 122 -34.18 -1.03 -1.21
C LEU A 122 -33.48 -0.25 -0.11
N TYR A 123 -32.50 0.61 -0.45
CA TYR A 123 -31.87 1.50 0.53
C TYR A 123 -32.90 2.46 1.14
N GLU A 124 -33.75 3.08 0.32
CA GLU A 124 -34.85 3.95 0.79
C GLU A 124 -35.80 3.21 1.71
N ARG A 125 -36.17 1.97 1.37
CA ARG A 125 -37.01 1.13 2.21
C ARG A 125 -36.38 0.82 3.57
N ILE A 126 -35.06 0.69 3.67
CA ILE A 126 -34.37 0.56 4.96
C ILE A 126 -34.51 1.85 5.76
N VAL A 127 -34.21 2.99 5.12
CA VAL A 127 -34.27 4.31 5.76
C VAL A 127 -35.67 4.65 6.29
N GLU A 128 -36.71 4.28 5.56
CA GLU A 128 -38.11 4.51 5.92
C GLU A 128 -38.60 3.60 7.06
N ARG A 129 -38.07 2.37 7.13
CA ARG A 129 -38.65 1.30 7.94
C ARG A 129 -37.95 1.10 9.27
N PHE A 130 -36.65 1.37 9.35
CA PHE A 130 -35.84 1.07 10.53
C PHE A 130 -35.38 2.36 11.20
N ASP A 131 -35.26 2.30 12.53
CA ASP A 131 -34.78 3.44 13.32
C ASP A 131 -33.24 3.47 13.34
N PRO A 132 -32.60 4.64 13.15
CA PRO A 132 -31.14 4.77 13.13
C PRO A 132 -30.44 4.34 14.42
N GLY A 133 -31.15 4.32 15.56
CA GLY A 133 -30.62 3.84 16.84
C GLY A 133 -30.66 2.32 17.02
N THR A 134 -31.33 1.59 16.12
CA THR A 134 -31.54 0.13 16.25
C THR A 134 -31.04 -0.69 15.07
N SER A 135 -30.79 -0.07 13.92
CA SER A 135 -30.34 -0.74 12.70
C SER A 135 -28.92 -0.35 12.36
N ASP A 136 -28.02 -1.34 12.33
CA ASP A 136 -26.62 -1.17 11.95
C ASP A 136 -26.46 -0.76 10.47
N ARG A 137 -27.50 -0.96 9.66
CA ARG A 137 -27.50 -0.66 8.22
C ARG A 137 -28.14 0.66 7.84
N HIS A 138 -28.82 1.33 8.76
CA HIS A 138 -29.55 2.56 8.46
C HIS A 138 -28.63 3.66 7.92
N SER A 139 -27.54 3.97 8.64
CA SER A 139 -26.59 5.01 8.25
C SER A 139 -25.94 4.72 6.89
N GLU A 140 -25.56 3.47 6.65
CA GLU A 140 -25.00 3.03 5.36
C GLU A 140 -26.03 3.18 4.23
N ALA A 141 -27.28 2.78 4.46
CA ALA A 141 -28.36 2.93 3.48
C ALA A 141 -28.66 4.39 3.16
N VAL A 142 -28.65 5.29 4.16
CA VAL A 142 -28.76 6.75 3.94
C VAL A 142 -27.64 7.23 3.02
N SER A 143 -26.40 6.88 3.33
CA SER A 143 -25.24 7.29 2.53
C SER A 143 -25.31 6.76 1.10
N ARG A 144 -25.62 5.47 0.92
CA ARG A 144 -25.75 4.85 -0.40
C ARG A 144 -26.89 5.44 -1.22
N ALA A 145 -28.06 5.64 -0.62
CA ALA A 145 -29.20 6.26 -1.29
C ALA A 145 -28.87 7.68 -1.76
N ALA A 146 -28.21 8.49 -0.92
CA ALA A 146 -27.73 9.81 -1.30
C ALA A 146 -26.76 9.74 -2.48
N GLN A 147 -25.74 8.87 -2.42
CA GLN A 147 -24.76 8.73 -3.51
C GLN A 147 -25.38 8.34 -4.87
N LEU A 148 -26.45 7.52 -4.87
CA LEU A 148 -27.16 7.13 -6.09
C LEU A 148 -28.08 8.24 -6.63
N ARG A 149 -28.67 9.07 -5.75
CA ARG A 149 -29.58 10.18 -6.08
C ARG A 149 -28.85 11.47 -6.45
N ASP A 150 -27.71 11.72 -5.84
CA ASP A 150 -27.01 12.98 -5.99
C ASP A 150 -26.55 13.16 -7.45
N PRO A 151 -26.80 14.32 -8.05
CA PRO A 151 -26.25 14.61 -9.36
C PRO A 151 -24.73 14.72 -9.24
N ARG A 152 -24.02 14.09 -10.18
CA ARG A 152 -22.57 14.15 -10.26
C ARG A 152 -22.14 14.58 -11.65
N LEU A 153 -21.08 15.38 -11.66
CA LEU A 153 -20.39 15.86 -12.84
C LEU A 153 -18.90 15.80 -12.52
N ASP A 154 -18.17 15.05 -13.31
CA ASP A 154 -16.72 15.00 -13.27
C ASP A 154 -16.16 15.06 -14.70
N LEU A 155 -15.01 15.69 -14.83
CA LEU A 155 -14.39 16.00 -16.11
C LEU A 155 -12.89 15.83 -15.96
N VAL A 156 -12.30 15.02 -16.84
CA VAL A 156 -10.88 14.71 -16.83
C VAL A 156 -10.31 14.88 -18.23
N VAL A 157 -9.13 15.46 -18.35
CA VAL A 157 -8.35 15.49 -19.60
C VAL A 157 -7.13 14.62 -19.37
N ALA A 158 -6.97 13.59 -20.20
CA ALA A 158 -5.98 12.54 -19.95
C ALA A 158 -4.54 12.99 -20.21
N GLU A 159 -4.33 13.95 -21.10
CA GLU A 159 -3.03 14.24 -21.66
C GLU A 159 -2.83 15.71 -22.04
N THR A 160 -1.56 16.12 -22.02
CA THR A 160 -1.10 17.31 -22.75
C THR A 160 -0.87 16.91 -24.20
N ALA A 161 -1.45 17.64 -25.14
CA ALA A 161 -1.40 17.28 -26.56
C ALA A 161 -0.33 18.05 -27.32
N LEU A 162 0.25 17.41 -28.34
CA LEU A 162 1.11 18.10 -29.31
C LEU A 162 0.28 18.93 -30.31
N PRO A 163 0.85 19.96 -30.96
CA PRO A 163 0.17 20.71 -32.00
C PRO A 163 -0.34 19.80 -33.12
N GLY A 164 -1.60 20.00 -33.52
CA GLY A 164 -2.28 19.20 -34.55
C GLY A 164 -3.01 17.96 -34.04
N ALA A 165 -2.81 17.56 -32.78
CA ALA A 165 -3.63 16.53 -32.15
C ALA A 165 -4.93 17.11 -31.58
N SER A 166 -5.97 16.29 -31.49
CA SER A 166 -7.24 16.63 -30.82
C SER A 166 -7.22 16.10 -29.39
N PRO A 167 -7.08 16.95 -28.36
CA PRO A 167 -7.11 16.51 -26.97
C PRO A 167 -8.44 15.83 -26.65
N LYS A 168 -8.39 14.80 -25.80
CA LYS A 168 -9.58 14.08 -25.35
C LYS A 168 -9.95 14.46 -23.92
N ALA A 169 -11.22 14.79 -23.72
CA ALA A 169 -11.80 14.96 -22.39
C ALA A 169 -12.78 13.81 -22.10
N HIS A 170 -12.70 13.25 -20.91
CA HIS A 170 -13.58 12.21 -20.40
C HIS A 170 -14.54 12.85 -19.40
N LEU A 171 -15.82 12.82 -19.75
CA LEU A 171 -16.92 13.29 -18.95
C LEU A 171 -17.55 12.08 -18.22
N PHE A 172 -17.71 12.19 -16.90
CA PHE A 172 -18.46 11.25 -16.09
C PHE A 172 -19.62 11.98 -15.42
N VAL A 173 -20.82 11.40 -15.50
CA VAL A 173 -22.02 12.00 -14.93
C VAL A 173 -22.86 10.98 -14.18
N ARG A 174 -23.73 11.47 -13.31
CA ARG A 174 -24.84 10.71 -12.74
C ARG A 174 -26.01 11.66 -12.52
N ASN A 175 -27.22 11.23 -12.86
CA ASN A 175 -28.44 12.05 -12.75
C ASN A 175 -28.35 13.42 -13.45
N VAL A 176 -27.57 13.49 -14.53
CA VAL A 176 -27.41 14.67 -15.39
C VAL A 176 -27.63 14.23 -16.82
N SER A 177 -28.59 14.85 -17.51
CA SER A 177 -28.98 14.50 -18.88
C SER A 177 -28.30 15.36 -19.94
N GLN A 178 -27.93 16.59 -19.58
CA GLN A 178 -27.30 17.56 -20.47
C GLN A 178 -26.21 18.32 -19.73
N VAL A 179 -25.06 18.49 -20.40
CA VAL A 179 -23.92 19.25 -19.89
C VAL A 179 -23.59 20.34 -20.91
N ARG A 180 -23.50 21.58 -20.44
CA ARG A 180 -22.98 22.70 -21.23
C ARG A 180 -21.47 22.75 -21.09
N PHE A 181 -20.78 22.80 -22.22
CA PHE A 181 -19.35 23.01 -22.27
C PHE A 181 -19.01 24.43 -22.69
N THR A 182 -17.94 24.98 -22.12
CA THR A 182 -17.35 26.25 -22.54
C THR A 182 -15.84 26.07 -22.60
N LEU A 183 -15.27 26.25 -23.79
CA LEU A 183 -13.83 26.25 -24.00
C LEU A 183 -13.35 27.70 -24.02
N ARG A 184 -12.45 28.03 -23.10
CA ARG A 184 -11.83 29.36 -22.99
C ARG A 184 -10.35 29.27 -23.31
N ARG A 185 -9.80 30.26 -23.99
CA ARG A 185 -8.34 30.44 -24.08
C ARG A 185 -7.88 31.16 -22.83
N ALA A 186 -7.02 30.51 -22.05
CA ALA A 186 -6.55 31.00 -20.76
C ALA A 186 -5.11 31.53 -20.89
N ASP A 187 -4.78 32.54 -20.10
CA ASP A 187 -3.40 33.01 -19.95
C ASP A 187 -2.96 32.93 -18.48
N PRO A 188 -2.22 31.87 -18.10
CA PRO A 188 -1.71 31.74 -16.73
C PRO A 188 -0.79 32.90 -16.30
N PHE A 189 -0.15 33.60 -17.24
CA PHE A 189 0.73 34.73 -16.92
C PHE A 189 -0.04 35.96 -16.42
N ALA A 190 -1.32 36.07 -16.78
CA ALA A 190 -2.21 37.15 -16.35
C ALA A 190 -2.72 36.99 -14.91
N VAL A 191 -2.46 35.84 -14.26
CA VAL A 191 -2.89 35.63 -12.87
C VAL A 191 -1.97 36.37 -11.91
N THR A 192 -2.59 37.12 -11.00
CA THR A 192 -1.91 37.96 -10.01
C THR A 192 -1.92 37.37 -8.61
N ASP A 193 -2.98 36.64 -8.20
CA ASP A 193 -3.04 35.96 -6.90
C ASP A 193 -2.47 34.53 -7.00
N PRO A 194 -1.30 34.23 -6.39
CA PRO A 194 -0.70 32.91 -6.47
C PRO A 194 -1.55 31.80 -5.85
N ARG A 195 -2.48 32.13 -4.94
CA ARG A 195 -3.36 31.14 -4.29
C ARG A 195 -4.21 30.38 -5.31
N LEU A 196 -4.63 31.07 -6.38
CA LEU A 196 -5.38 30.46 -7.48
C LEU A 196 -4.56 29.40 -8.24
N MET A 197 -3.24 29.49 -8.20
CA MET A 197 -2.32 28.56 -8.88
C MET A 197 -1.79 27.46 -7.94
N LEU A 198 -2.11 27.53 -6.65
CA LEU A 198 -1.63 26.57 -5.65
C LEU A 198 -2.75 25.79 -4.99
N ALA A 199 -4.01 26.18 -5.22
CA ALA A 199 -5.17 25.47 -4.71
C ALA A 199 -5.22 24.01 -5.23
N PRO A 200 -5.64 23.03 -4.40
CA PRO A 200 -5.89 21.68 -4.87
C PRO A 200 -6.84 21.68 -6.07
N GLY A 201 -6.39 21.20 -7.22
CA GLY A 201 -7.17 21.20 -8.46
C GLY A 201 -7.01 22.42 -9.37
N ALA A 202 -6.25 23.45 -8.98
CA ALA A 202 -5.92 24.62 -9.82
C ALA A 202 -4.40 24.75 -9.97
N PRO A 203 -3.79 25.16 -11.10
CA PRO A 203 -4.28 25.74 -12.35
C PRO A 203 -4.20 24.75 -13.54
N PRO A 204 -4.74 25.16 -14.70
CA PRO A 204 -5.38 26.44 -15.04
C PRO A 204 -6.86 26.52 -14.68
N ALA A 205 -7.41 25.65 -13.84
CA ALA A 205 -8.75 25.86 -13.29
C ALA A 205 -8.84 27.22 -12.57
N GLY A 206 -9.77 28.09 -12.98
CA GLY A 206 -9.97 29.43 -12.41
C GLY A 206 -9.18 30.58 -13.07
N VAL A 207 -8.39 30.30 -14.12
CA VAL A 207 -7.69 31.36 -14.88
C VAL A 207 -8.70 32.12 -15.76
N PRO A 208 -8.71 33.46 -15.74
CA PRO A 208 -9.52 34.26 -16.67
C PRO A 208 -9.21 33.86 -18.11
N GLY A 209 -10.24 33.76 -18.95
CA GLY A 209 -10.06 33.35 -20.33
C GLY A 209 -11.16 33.83 -21.26
N VAL A 210 -10.75 34.12 -22.49
CA VAL A 210 -11.66 34.52 -23.57
C VAL A 210 -12.38 33.27 -24.08
N GLU A 211 -13.70 33.34 -24.13
CA GLU A 211 -14.50 32.25 -24.67
C GLU A 211 -14.20 32.03 -26.15
N ILE A 212 -13.88 30.79 -26.51
CA ILE A 212 -13.63 30.36 -27.89
C ILE A 212 -14.87 29.69 -28.47
N ARG A 213 -15.53 28.86 -27.66
CA ARG A 213 -16.70 28.08 -28.07
C ARG A 213 -17.51 27.66 -26.86
N SER A 214 -18.83 27.64 -26.99
CA SER A 214 -19.73 26.93 -26.09
C SER A 214 -20.64 25.99 -26.88
N TRP A 215 -20.94 24.82 -26.32
CA TRP A 215 -21.85 23.84 -26.89
C TRP A 215 -22.50 23.03 -25.77
N SER A 216 -23.48 22.19 -26.10
CA SER A 216 -24.09 21.28 -25.13
C SER A 216 -24.01 19.85 -25.64
N GLU A 217 -23.82 18.91 -24.73
CA GLU A 217 -23.84 17.49 -25.01
C GLU A 217 -24.91 16.82 -24.17
N SER A 218 -25.73 15.99 -24.80
CA SER A 218 -26.53 15.01 -24.08
C SER A 218 -25.65 13.84 -23.66
N VAL A 219 -25.86 13.39 -22.42
CA VAL A 219 -25.24 12.17 -21.90
C VAL A 219 -26.38 11.21 -21.59
N GLY A 220 -26.68 10.34 -22.56
CA GLY A 220 -27.70 9.33 -22.39
C GLY A 220 -27.23 8.24 -21.43
N THR A 221 -28.03 7.96 -20.41
CA THR A 221 -27.91 6.74 -19.60
C THR A 221 -29.00 5.76 -20.04
N ARG A 222 -28.76 4.44 -19.96
CA ARG A 222 -29.76 3.45 -20.38
C ARG A 222 -30.87 3.35 -19.33
N ARG A 223 -30.54 3.59 -18.07
CA ARG A 223 -31.45 3.53 -16.93
C ARG A 223 -31.29 4.74 -16.01
N ARG A 224 -32.31 5.00 -15.18
CA ARG A 224 -32.28 6.03 -14.14
C ARG A 224 -31.17 5.70 -13.12
N HIS A 225 -30.46 6.71 -12.63
CA HIS A 225 -29.33 6.60 -11.69
C HIS A 225 -28.09 5.86 -12.18
N GLU A 226 -28.10 5.32 -13.39
CA GLU A 226 -26.90 4.72 -13.98
C GLU A 226 -25.83 5.82 -14.21
N PRO A 227 -24.55 5.55 -13.91
CA PRO A 227 -23.49 6.47 -14.27
C PRO A 227 -23.36 6.54 -15.80
N GLY A 228 -23.28 7.76 -16.32
CA GLY A 228 -23.00 8.03 -17.72
C GLY A 228 -21.53 8.39 -17.93
N GLN A 229 -20.99 8.04 -19.08
CA GLN A 229 -19.67 8.49 -19.51
C GLN A 229 -19.68 8.89 -20.98
N LYS A 230 -18.87 9.90 -21.33
CA LYS A 230 -18.70 10.35 -22.72
C LYS A 230 -17.27 10.84 -22.93
N THR A 231 -16.66 10.45 -24.04
CA THR A 231 -15.38 11.02 -24.48
C THR A 231 -15.65 12.10 -25.51
N LEU A 232 -15.05 13.26 -25.31
CA LEU A 232 -15.14 14.42 -26.19
C LEU A 232 -13.80 14.63 -26.87
N GLU A 233 -13.81 14.77 -28.19
CA GLU A 233 -12.65 15.25 -28.94
C GLU A 233 -12.72 16.77 -29.04
N LEU A 234 -11.71 17.43 -28.52
CA LEU A 234 -11.69 18.89 -28.43
C LEU A 234 -10.98 19.47 -29.66
N GLN A 235 -11.64 20.41 -30.31
CA GLN A 235 -11.00 21.22 -31.34
C GLN A 235 -10.45 22.50 -30.70
N THR A 236 -9.13 22.67 -30.79
CA THR A 236 -8.43 23.87 -30.32
C THR A 236 -7.95 24.68 -31.51
N PRO A 237 -8.04 26.03 -31.48
CA PRO A 237 -7.57 26.88 -32.58
C PRO A 237 -6.07 26.81 -32.89
N GLY A 238 -5.27 26.17 -32.03
CA GLY A 238 -3.82 26.07 -32.17
C GLY A 238 -3.13 25.75 -30.83
N PRO A 239 -1.80 25.91 -30.76
CA PRO A 239 -1.08 25.78 -29.50
C PRO A 239 -1.50 26.84 -28.47
N GLY A 240 -1.57 26.43 -27.21
CA GLY A 240 -1.91 27.29 -26.09
C GLY A 240 -2.46 26.55 -24.88
N VAL A 241 -2.82 27.33 -23.88
CA VAL A 241 -3.53 26.87 -22.68
C VAL A 241 -5.01 27.20 -22.83
N TYR A 242 -5.83 26.19 -22.62
CA TYR A 242 -7.28 26.33 -22.63
C TYR A 242 -7.86 25.82 -21.33
N LEU A 243 -9.04 26.31 -20.99
CA LEU A 243 -9.87 25.83 -19.89
C LEU A 243 -11.16 25.26 -20.49
N LEU A 244 -11.39 23.97 -20.27
CA LEU A 244 -12.67 23.34 -20.58
C LEU A 244 -13.52 23.34 -19.33
N GLU A 245 -14.61 24.10 -19.34
CA GLU A 245 -15.63 24.12 -18.30
C GLU A 245 -16.82 23.26 -18.71
N ALA A 246 -17.30 22.43 -17.80
CA ALA A 246 -18.53 21.68 -17.88
C ALA A 246 -19.50 22.16 -16.80
N ALA A 247 -20.72 22.50 -17.19
CA ALA A 247 -21.77 22.98 -16.31
C ALA A 247 -23.08 22.19 -16.51
N ALA A 248 -23.72 21.80 -15.41
CA ALA A 248 -25.03 21.16 -15.39
C ALA A 248 -25.81 21.55 -14.13
N GLY A 249 -26.78 22.45 -14.26
CA GLY A 249 -27.43 23.09 -13.11
C GLY A 249 -26.40 23.84 -12.27
N GLU A 250 -26.35 23.58 -10.97
CA GLU A 250 -25.38 24.14 -10.01
C GLU A 250 -24.00 23.46 -10.06
N LEU A 251 -23.87 22.34 -10.80
CA LEU A 251 -22.59 21.63 -10.89
C LEU A 251 -21.71 22.28 -11.94
N VAL A 252 -20.52 22.72 -11.55
CA VAL A 252 -19.48 23.23 -12.44
C VAL A 252 -18.16 22.51 -12.20
N ARG A 253 -17.48 22.12 -13.28
CA ARG A 253 -16.13 21.54 -13.27
C ARG A 253 -15.31 22.17 -14.38
N SER A 254 -14.05 22.49 -14.09
CA SER A 254 -13.17 23.11 -15.09
C SER A 254 -11.80 22.46 -15.06
N VAL A 255 -11.26 22.15 -16.24
CA VAL A 255 -9.97 21.46 -16.39
C VAL A 255 -9.06 22.07 -17.45
N PRO A 256 -7.73 22.03 -17.27
CA PRO A 256 -6.77 22.35 -18.32
C PRO A 256 -7.00 21.54 -19.58
N VAL A 257 -6.77 22.20 -20.71
CA VAL A 257 -6.39 21.55 -21.96
C VAL A 257 -5.17 22.28 -22.48
N VAL A 258 -4.00 21.62 -22.44
CA VAL A 258 -2.74 22.20 -22.90
C VAL A 258 -2.36 21.57 -24.23
N VAL A 259 -2.20 22.41 -25.25
CA VAL A 259 -1.74 22.00 -26.57
C VAL A 259 -0.41 22.68 -26.84
N THR A 260 0.69 21.92 -26.88
CA THR A 260 2.01 22.53 -26.87
C THR A 260 3.11 21.66 -27.48
N PRO A 261 4.09 22.25 -28.20
CA PRO A 261 5.35 21.59 -28.52
C PRO A 261 6.41 21.81 -27.44
N PHE A 262 6.05 22.34 -26.26
CA PHE A 262 6.97 22.86 -25.25
C PHE A 262 6.93 22.00 -23.98
N ALA A 263 8.07 21.83 -23.34
CA ALA A 263 8.19 21.10 -22.09
C ALA A 263 9.00 21.92 -21.08
N SER A 264 8.69 21.70 -19.80
CA SER A 264 9.46 22.25 -18.69
C SER A 264 9.66 21.21 -17.59
N VAL A 265 10.82 21.23 -16.97
CA VAL A 265 11.15 20.46 -15.77
C VAL A 265 11.45 21.42 -14.64
N VAL A 266 10.87 21.18 -13.47
CA VAL A 266 11.06 22.02 -12.29
C VAL A 266 11.70 21.20 -11.18
N LYS A 267 12.75 21.76 -10.59
CA LYS A 267 13.34 21.29 -9.34
C LYS A 267 13.32 22.41 -8.31
N MET A 268 13.16 22.02 -7.06
CA MET A 268 13.03 22.97 -5.96
C MET A 268 13.99 22.58 -4.83
N SER A 269 14.64 23.58 -4.28
CA SER A 269 15.44 23.51 -3.06
C SER A 269 14.80 24.38 -1.97
N ARG A 270 15.52 24.67 -0.88
CA ARG A 270 15.00 25.48 0.23
C ARG A 270 14.64 26.89 -0.21
N ASP A 271 15.45 27.51 -1.05
CA ASP A 271 15.38 28.95 -1.40
C ASP A 271 15.46 29.20 -2.91
N GLN A 272 15.76 28.16 -3.71
CA GLN A 272 15.87 28.29 -5.16
C GLN A 272 14.95 27.31 -5.91
N LEU A 273 14.36 27.80 -6.99
CA LEU A 273 13.57 27.06 -7.96
C LEU A 273 14.28 27.05 -9.32
N ALA A 274 14.61 25.87 -9.81
CA ALA A 274 15.27 25.68 -11.10
C ALA A 274 14.27 25.17 -12.13
N VAL A 275 14.06 25.94 -13.19
CA VAL A 275 13.11 25.66 -14.27
C VAL A 275 13.88 25.47 -15.57
N TRP A 276 13.98 24.23 -16.04
CA TRP A 276 14.57 23.94 -17.35
C TRP A 276 13.46 23.85 -18.40
N THR A 277 13.68 24.47 -19.56
CA THR A 277 12.70 24.59 -20.64
C THR A 277 13.27 24.10 -21.96
N ALA A 278 12.45 23.39 -22.73
CA ALA A 278 12.88 22.77 -23.99
C ALA A 278 11.72 22.54 -24.97
N ASP A 279 12.08 22.31 -26.23
CA ASP A 279 11.19 21.70 -27.20
C ASP A 279 10.90 20.24 -26.82
N ALA A 280 9.62 19.88 -26.71
CA ALA A 280 9.16 18.59 -26.20
C ALA A 280 9.47 17.41 -27.13
N ARG A 281 9.74 17.66 -28.42
CA ARG A 281 10.02 16.61 -29.40
C ARG A 281 11.51 16.35 -29.57
N THR A 282 12.30 17.42 -29.58
CA THR A 282 13.74 17.38 -29.89
C THR A 282 14.59 17.41 -28.63
N GLY A 283 14.05 17.89 -27.50
CA GLY A 283 14.81 18.14 -26.27
C GLY A 283 15.77 19.32 -26.35
N GLN A 284 15.71 20.13 -27.42
CA GLN A 284 16.54 21.32 -27.54
C GLN A 284 16.14 22.37 -26.50
N ALA A 285 17.13 22.93 -25.82
CA ALA A 285 16.95 23.98 -24.84
C ALA A 285 16.25 25.21 -25.45
N ALA A 286 15.25 25.74 -24.73
CA ALA A 286 14.50 26.90 -25.19
C ALA A 286 14.99 28.17 -24.50
N ALA A 287 15.97 28.84 -25.11
CA ALA A 287 16.52 30.09 -24.58
C ALA A 287 15.54 31.27 -24.63
N GLY A 288 15.57 32.13 -23.62
CA GLY A 288 14.70 33.30 -23.48
C GLY A 288 13.21 32.94 -23.42
N ALA A 289 12.88 31.77 -22.87
CA ALA A 289 11.53 31.41 -22.49
C ALA A 289 11.15 32.17 -21.23
N GLU A 290 9.94 32.73 -21.23
CA GLU A 290 9.40 33.41 -20.05
C GLU A 290 8.92 32.38 -19.04
N VAL A 291 9.23 32.59 -17.77
CA VAL A 291 8.82 31.74 -16.65
C VAL A 291 8.10 32.59 -15.63
N VAL A 292 6.94 32.13 -15.17
CA VAL A 292 6.24 32.64 -14.00
C VAL A 292 6.07 31.50 -12.99
N ALA A 293 6.49 31.73 -11.76
CA ALA A 293 6.33 30.79 -10.66
C ALA A 293 5.46 31.41 -9.56
N PHE A 294 4.40 30.68 -9.20
CA PHE A 294 3.54 30.99 -8.07
C PHE A 294 3.98 30.09 -6.92
N VAL A 295 4.49 30.69 -5.85
CA VAL A 295 5.13 29.95 -4.75
C VAL A 295 4.43 30.21 -3.43
N GLU A 296 4.28 29.16 -2.64
CA GLU A 296 4.02 29.24 -1.21
C GLU A 296 5.37 29.21 -0.49
N VAL A 297 5.58 30.13 0.44
CA VAL A 297 6.79 30.19 1.26
C VAL A 297 6.46 29.99 2.74
N GLY A 298 7.50 29.76 3.55
CA GLY A 298 7.37 29.60 5.00
C GLY A 298 6.56 30.72 5.64
N GLY A 299 5.72 30.37 6.62
CA GLY A 299 4.79 31.33 7.25
C GLY A 299 3.45 31.48 6.53
N GLY A 300 3.19 30.72 5.46
CA GLY A 300 1.92 30.74 4.72
C GLY A 300 1.77 31.94 3.78
N GLU A 301 2.88 32.57 3.43
CA GLU A 301 2.93 33.68 2.47
C GLU A 301 2.97 33.12 1.04
N TYR A 302 2.40 33.88 0.09
CA TYR A 302 2.33 33.51 -1.31
C TYR A 302 3.01 34.58 -2.17
N ARG A 303 3.94 34.19 -3.04
CA ARG A 303 4.71 35.09 -3.91
C ARG A 303 4.56 34.69 -5.37
N ARG A 304 4.77 35.67 -6.26
CA ARG A 304 4.84 35.49 -7.71
C ARG A 304 6.23 35.92 -8.17
N LEU A 305 6.96 35.00 -8.79
CA LEU A 305 8.32 35.20 -9.29
C LEU A 305 8.30 35.12 -10.82
N GLU A 306 9.16 35.87 -11.47
CA GLU A 306 9.31 35.87 -12.92
C GLU A 306 10.77 35.81 -13.32
N GLY A 307 11.05 35.22 -14.48
CA GLY A 307 12.39 35.19 -15.04
C GLY A 307 12.40 34.71 -16.49
N LEU A 308 13.59 34.74 -17.07
CA LEU A 308 13.84 34.26 -18.43
C LEU A 308 14.85 33.12 -18.37
N SER A 309 14.67 32.11 -19.23
CA SER A 309 15.67 31.06 -19.39
C SER A 309 16.91 31.57 -20.14
N ASP A 310 18.07 31.06 -19.74
CA ASP A 310 19.36 31.33 -20.36
C ASP A 310 19.56 30.55 -21.69
N ALA A 311 20.77 30.62 -22.26
CA ALA A 311 21.12 29.89 -23.49
C ALA A 311 20.99 28.35 -23.37
N GLY A 312 21.11 27.81 -22.15
CA GLY A 312 20.93 26.40 -21.83
C GLY A 312 19.47 26.01 -21.52
N GLY A 313 18.53 26.96 -21.62
CA GLY A 313 17.11 26.76 -21.33
C GLY A 313 16.79 26.77 -19.84
N LEU A 314 17.73 27.14 -18.97
CA LEU A 314 17.56 27.16 -17.52
C LEU A 314 17.17 28.56 -17.04
N CYS A 315 16.13 28.63 -16.20
CA CYS A 315 15.74 29.81 -15.43
C CYS A 315 15.88 29.46 -13.95
N LEU A 316 16.67 30.24 -13.21
CA LEU A 316 16.81 30.13 -11.75
C LEU A 316 16.03 31.28 -11.10
N LEU A 317 15.11 30.93 -10.21
CA LEU A 317 14.32 31.88 -9.43
C LEU A 317 14.65 31.68 -7.95
N GLU A 318 15.00 32.77 -7.27
CA GLU A 318 15.42 32.75 -5.87
C GLU A 318 14.38 33.42 -4.99
N VAL A 319 14.28 32.93 -3.75
CA VAL A 319 13.44 33.50 -2.70
C VAL A 319 14.33 33.87 -1.54
N GLU A 320 14.53 35.18 -1.36
CA GLU A 320 15.25 35.72 -0.23
C GLU A 320 14.38 35.64 1.04
N ASP A 321 15.05 35.41 2.18
CA ASP A 321 14.50 35.43 3.54
C ASP A 321 13.30 34.50 3.81
N ALA A 322 13.05 33.52 2.94
CA ALA A 322 11.99 32.54 3.15
C ALA A 322 12.35 31.18 2.56
N ARG A 323 11.69 30.14 3.08
CA ARG A 323 11.79 28.79 2.50
C ARG A 323 10.65 28.53 1.52
N LEU A 324 10.93 27.94 0.38
CA LEU A 324 9.94 27.43 -0.55
C LEU A 324 9.22 26.21 0.06
N VAL A 325 7.89 26.22 -0.01
CA VAL A 325 7.02 25.13 0.46
C VAL A 325 6.41 24.40 -0.74
N SER A 326 5.87 25.16 -1.69
CA SER A 326 5.31 24.62 -2.93
C SER A 326 5.41 25.64 -4.06
N ALA A 327 5.41 25.15 -5.30
CA ALA A 327 5.50 25.97 -6.49
C ALA A 327 4.59 25.42 -7.59
N ALA A 328 3.91 26.33 -8.29
CA ALA A 328 3.23 26.09 -9.55
C ALA A 328 3.86 26.99 -10.61
N VAL A 329 4.42 26.38 -11.64
CA VAL A 329 5.28 27.06 -12.61
C VAL A 329 4.66 26.96 -13.99
N TRP A 330 4.53 28.11 -14.65
CA TRP A 330 4.22 28.20 -16.06
C TRP A 330 5.42 28.76 -16.82
N SER A 331 5.67 28.21 -18.00
CA SER A 331 6.70 28.71 -18.90
C SER A 331 6.15 28.83 -20.31
N ARG A 332 6.61 29.83 -21.07
CA ARG A 332 6.19 30.03 -22.46
C ARG A 332 7.33 30.47 -23.37
N LYS A 333 7.27 30.02 -24.62
CA LYS A 333 8.12 30.50 -25.72
C LYS A 333 7.34 30.46 -27.02
N GLY A 334 7.21 31.61 -27.68
CA GLY A 334 6.37 31.71 -28.88
C GLY A 334 4.93 31.30 -28.55
N GLN A 335 4.42 30.25 -29.19
CA GLN A 335 3.09 29.69 -28.87
C GLN A 335 3.12 28.48 -27.92
N GLY A 336 4.31 28.04 -27.51
CA GLY A 336 4.51 26.94 -26.56
C GLY A 336 4.27 27.38 -25.11
N HIS A 337 3.68 26.49 -24.32
CA HIS A 337 3.37 26.68 -22.90
C HIS A 337 3.61 25.36 -22.17
N ALA A 338 4.24 25.38 -21.01
CA ALA A 338 4.36 24.20 -20.17
C ALA A 338 4.02 24.53 -18.71
N PHE A 339 3.50 23.52 -18.02
CA PHE A 339 3.13 23.59 -16.62
C PHE A 339 3.86 22.52 -15.83
N ALA A 340 4.35 22.88 -14.65
CA ALA A 340 4.94 21.94 -13.71
C ALA A 340 4.67 22.39 -12.27
N ARG A 341 4.67 21.41 -11.35
CA ARG A 341 4.62 21.68 -9.92
C ARG A 341 5.85 21.12 -9.23
N ALA A 342 6.23 21.78 -8.15
CA ALA A 342 7.19 21.25 -7.19
C ALA A 342 6.65 21.44 -5.77
N ARG A 343 7.02 20.53 -4.87
CA ARG A 343 6.67 20.63 -3.45
C ARG A 343 7.88 20.24 -2.62
N ALA A 344 8.06 20.93 -1.51
CA ALA A 344 9.12 20.60 -0.58
C ALA A 344 8.83 19.22 0.02
N SER A 345 9.87 18.44 0.20
CA SER A 345 9.75 17.19 0.96
C SER A 345 9.21 17.52 2.35
N GLN A 346 8.17 16.80 2.80
CA GLN A 346 7.67 16.94 4.17
C GLN A 346 8.62 16.35 5.22
N ARG A 347 9.78 15.82 4.79
CA ARG A 347 10.84 15.46 5.72
C ARG A 347 11.32 16.76 6.38
N PRO A 348 11.38 16.82 7.72
CA PRO A 348 11.82 18.02 8.42
C PRO A 348 13.10 18.58 7.78
N ASP A 349 13.15 19.89 7.61
CA ASP A 349 14.30 20.64 7.06
C ASP A 349 15.59 20.42 7.87
N ALA A 350 15.52 19.71 8.99
CA ALA A 350 16.65 18.95 9.48
C ALA A 350 16.94 17.79 8.51
N SER A 351 17.55 18.08 7.36
CA SER A 351 18.74 17.28 7.07
C SER A 351 19.71 17.68 8.18
N PRO A 352 19.85 16.88 9.25
CA PRO A 352 20.71 17.28 10.33
C PRO A 352 22.08 17.56 9.75
N GLU A 353 22.63 18.71 10.14
CA GLU A 353 23.92 19.16 9.65
C GLU A 353 24.97 18.10 9.92
N LEU A 354 24.81 17.34 11.01
CA LEU A 354 25.70 16.29 11.42
C LEU A 354 25.10 14.87 11.26
N LEU A 355 25.91 13.95 10.74
CA LEU A 355 25.71 12.51 10.76
C LEU A 355 26.64 11.90 11.82
N ALA A 356 26.08 11.15 12.76
CA ALA A 356 26.84 10.46 13.79
C ALA A 356 26.72 8.93 13.66
N TYR A 357 27.86 8.25 13.69
CA TYR A 357 27.97 6.79 13.72
C TYR A 357 28.77 6.39 14.95
N LEU A 358 28.20 5.56 15.82
CA LEU A 358 28.90 4.98 16.96
C LEU A 358 29.00 3.48 16.78
N LEU A 359 30.21 2.99 16.93
CA LEU A 359 30.56 1.59 16.79
C LEU A 359 31.28 1.17 18.06
N ALA A 360 30.75 0.15 18.70
CA ALA A 360 31.51 -0.62 19.68
C ALA A 360 32.50 -1.53 18.94
N ASP A 361 33.67 -1.81 19.53
CA ASP A 361 34.69 -2.67 18.91
C ASP A 361 34.17 -4.10 18.69
N ARG A 362 33.26 -4.55 19.56
CA ARG A 362 32.51 -5.81 19.48
C ARG A 362 31.00 -5.54 19.57
N PRO A 363 30.16 -6.39 18.94
CA PRO A 363 28.71 -6.29 19.07
C PRO A 363 28.17 -6.88 20.39
N LEU A 364 28.96 -7.68 21.11
CA LEU A 364 28.56 -8.48 22.26
C LEU A 364 29.64 -8.47 23.35
N TYR A 365 29.21 -8.29 24.60
CA TYR A 365 30.05 -8.29 25.80
C TYR A 365 29.42 -9.09 26.94
N GLY A 366 30.24 -9.47 27.93
CA GLY A 366 29.81 -9.96 29.23
C GLY A 366 29.79 -8.86 30.31
N PRO A 367 29.11 -9.08 31.44
CA PRO A 367 29.24 -8.23 32.62
C PRO A 367 30.71 -8.13 33.08
N GLY A 368 31.12 -6.95 33.55
CA GLY A 368 32.49 -6.67 33.99
C GLY A 368 33.50 -6.35 32.87
N GLU A 369 33.12 -6.50 31.59
CA GLU A 369 34.01 -6.18 30.47
C GLU A 369 34.09 -4.67 30.17
N GLU A 370 35.14 -4.28 29.46
CA GLU A 370 35.30 -2.93 28.90
C GLU A 370 34.86 -2.88 27.44
N VAL A 371 34.03 -1.89 27.12
CA VAL A 371 33.48 -1.62 25.78
C VAL A 371 34.28 -0.49 25.15
N GLY A 372 35.07 -0.78 24.12
CA GLY A 372 35.71 0.24 23.30
C GLY A 372 34.72 0.83 22.31
N VAL A 373 34.58 2.16 22.27
CA VAL A 373 33.62 2.86 21.41
C VAL A 373 34.34 3.88 20.53
N ARG A 374 33.96 3.93 19.25
CA ARG A 374 34.41 4.95 18.30
C ARG A 374 33.23 5.69 17.68
N LEU A 375 33.29 7.01 17.77
CA LEU A 375 32.41 7.96 17.10
C LEU A 375 33.03 8.38 15.75
N PHE A 376 32.20 8.41 14.72
CA PHE A 376 32.45 9.11 13.47
C PHE A 376 31.37 10.18 13.28
N LEU A 377 31.78 11.42 13.15
CA LEU A 377 30.91 12.58 12.95
C LEU A 377 31.21 13.20 11.59
N ARG A 378 30.18 13.41 10.79
CA ARG A 378 30.30 13.99 9.44
C ARG A 378 29.34 15.17 9.30
N SER A 379 29.70 16.19 8.54
CA SER A 379 28.79 17.25 8.12
C SER A 379 28.20 16.95 6.74
N ARG A 380 26.95 17.33 6.49
CA ARG A 380 26.32 17.37 5.15
C ARG A 380 26.10 18.79 4.64
N GLU A 381 26.54 19.79 5.38
CA GLU A 381 26.45 21.18 4.96
C GLU A 381 27.17 21.36 3.60
N GLY A 382 26.46 21.88 2.59
CA GLY A 382 27.01 22.11 1.25
C GLY A 382 27.11 20.89 0.32
N GLY A 383 26.59 19.70 0.67
CA GLY A 383 26.45 18.57 -0.27
C GLY A 383 26.95 17.21 0.25
N PRO A 384 27.88 16.51 -0.46
CA PRO A 384 28.40 15.22 -0.03
C PRO A 384 29.01 15.29 1.38
N SER A 385 28.87 14.22 2.17
CA SER A 385 29.31 14.27 3.56
C SER A 385 30.83 14.43 3.70
N SER A 386 31.28 15.30 4.61
CA SER A 386 32.69 15.54 4.96
C SER A 386 32.94 15.31 6.47
N PRO A 387 34.17 15.07 6.94
CA PRO A 387 34.44 14.95 8.38
C PRO A 387 34.12 16.24 9.16
N ALA A 388 33.40 16.12 10.28
CA ALA A 388 33.15 17.24 11.18
C ALA A 388 34.29 17.36 12.20
N ALA A 389 35.30 18.17 11.87
CA ALA A 389 36.51 18.33 12.67
C ALA A 389 36.32 19.27 13.87
N ALA A 390 37.06 19.01 14.97
CA ALA A 390 37.11 19.84 16.17
C ALA A 390 35.73 20.18 16.78
N THR A 391 34.72 19.35 16.51
CA THR A 391 33.33 19.54 16.95
C THR A 391 33.12 18.89 18.30
N GLU A 392 32.45 19.60 19.21
CA GLU A 392 32.13 19.09 20.55
C GLU A 392 30.74 18.45 20.56
N VAL A 393 30.65 17.20 20.98
CA VAL A 393 29.39 16.47 21.11
C VAL A 393 29.31 15.75 22.46
N THR A 394 28.09 15.54 22.95
CA THR A 394 27.85 14.72 24.14
C THR A 394 27.35 13.35 23.73
N VAL A 395 28.01 12.28 24.16
CA VAL A 395 27.55 10.90 23.99
C VAL A 395 26.96 10.40 25.30
N THR A 396 25.72 9.93 25.25
CA THR A 396 25.00 9.32 26.37
C THR A 396 24.80 7.83 26.09
N THR A 397 25.16 6.97 27.03
CA THR A 397 24.92 5.52 26.94
C THR A 397 23.78 5.12 27.87
N TYR A 398 22.83 4.35 27.34
CA TYR A 398 21.67 3.84 28.08
C TYR A 398 21.73 2.33 28.20
N ASP A 399 21.30 1.82 29.35
CA ASP A 399 21.07 0.39 29.58
C ASP A 399 19.72 -0.08 28.99
N PRO A 400 19.41 -1.40 29.03
CA PRO A 400 18.19 -1.96 28.45
C PRO A 400 16.88 -1.45 29.08
N SER A 401 16.96 -0.80 30.25
CA SER A 401 15.83 -0.17 30.93
C SER A 401 15.77 1.35 30.70
N ASP A 402 16.47 1.84 29.67
CA ASP A 402 16.55 3.26 29.30
C ASP A 402 17.16 4.16 30.40
N ARG A 403 17.92 3.59 31.34
CA ARG A 403 18.65 4.38 32.33
C ARG A 403 20.02 4.77 31.77
N VAL A 404 20.40 6.03 31.98
CA VAL A 404 21.73 6.55 31.62
C VAL A 404 22.79 5.91 32.52
N ILE A 405 23.77 5.25 31.91
CA ILE A 405 24.90 4.62 32.62
C ILE A 405 26.23 5.35 32.41
N ASP A 406 26.34 6.15 31.35
CA ASP A 406 27.52 6.96 31.06
C ASP A 406 27.11 8.19 30.22
N ARG A 407 27.78 9.32 30.44
CA ARG A 407 27.60 10.55 29.66
C ARG A 407 28.95 11.25 29.52
N ARG A 408 29.41 11.46 28.28
CA ARG A 408 30.73 12.02 27.99
C ARG A 408 30.67 13.15 26.98
N ASN A 409 31.43 14.21 27.24
CA ASN A 409 31.70 15.25 26.25
C ASN A 409 32.96 14.86 25.47
N LEU A 410 32.84 14.76 24.15
CA LEU A 410 33.91 14.38 23.23
C LEU A 410 34.16 15.51 22.25
N LYS A 411 35.42 15.69 21.88
CA LYS A 411 35.82 16.58 20.78
C LYS A 411 36.39 15.74 19.64
N THR A 412 35.91 15.94 18.43
CA THR A 412 36.35 15.18 17.26
C THR A 412 37.72 15.64 16.76
N SER A 413 38.49 14.69 16.23
CA SER A 413 39.75 14.92 15.49
C SER A 413 39.50 15.54 14.11
N GLU A 414 40.57 15.88 13.38
CA GLU A 414 40.50 16.35 11.99
C GLU A 414 39.76 15.40 11.05
N LEU A 415 39.80 14.09 11.34
CA LEU A 415 39.08 13.06 10.60
C LEU A 415 37.63 12.89 11.06
N GLY A 416 37.13 13.77 11.92
CA GLY A 416 35.78 13.71 12.46
C GLY A 416 35.56 12.52 13.40
N THR A 417 36.61 12.04 14.09
CA THR A 417 36.49 10.86 14.98
C THR A 417 36.83 11.17 16.43
N ALA A 418 36.20 10.45 17.35
CA ALA A 418 36.54 10.41 18.78
C ALA A 418 36.38 8.98 19.31
N SER A 419 37.08 8.64 20.39
CA SER A 419 37.01 7.31 21.01
C SER A 419 36.96 7.39 22.53
N PHE A 420 36.32 6.41 23.15
CA PHE A 420 36.30 6.26 24.61
C PHE A 420 36.08 4.80 25.00
N ALA A 421 36.44 4.45 26.23
CA ALA A 421 36.20 3.14 26.82
C ALA A 421 35.13 3.24 27.92
N LEU A 422 34.17 2.32 27.91
CA LEU A 422 33.08 2.23 28.87
C LEU A 422 33.23 0.93 29.68
N ALA A 423 33.47 1.06 30.99
CA ALA A 423 33.53 -0.09 31.89
C ALA A 423 32.10 -0.55 32.26
N LEU A 424 31.78 -1.81 31.99
CA LEU A 424 30.54 -2.43 32.45
C LEU A 424 30.72 -2.91 33.88
N GLY A 425 29.72 -2.73 34.73
CA GLY A 425 29.75 -3.31 36.08
C GLY A 425 29.64 -4.84 36.03
N ASP A 426 30.16 -5.52 37.05
CA ASP A 426 30.07 -6.99 37.20
C ASP A 426 28.62 -7.52 37.25
N ARG A 427 27.67 -6.63 37.57
CA ARG A 427 26.22 -6.88 37.56
C ARG A 427 25.50 -6.05 36.51
N ALA A 428 26.18 -5.72 35.40
CA ALA A 428 25.56 -5.04 34.27
C ALA A 428 24.33 -5.84 33.81
N GLN A 429 23.24 -5.12 33.55
CA GLN A 429 21.98 -5.73 33.12
C GLN A 429 22.17 -6.39 31.75
N LEU A 430 21.63 -7.60 31.57
CA LEU A 430 21.66 -8.27 30.28
C LEU A 430 20.65 -7.62 29.31
N GLY A 431 21.02 -7.53 28.04
CA GLY A 431 20.19 -6.96 26.98
C GLY A 431 20.91 -5.94 26.10
N ALA A 432 20.12 -5.16 25.35
CA ALA A 432 20.63 -4.18 24.40
C ALA A 432 20.91 -2.82 25.06
N TYR A 433 22.13 -2.33 24.89
CA TYR A 433 22.57 -0.99 25.28
C TYR A 433 22.59 -0.10 24.05
N ARG A 434 22.28 1.18 24.22
CA ARG A 434 22.20 2.14 23.11
C ARG A 434 23.01 3.39 23.40
N PHE A 435 23.60 3.94 22.35
CA PHE A 435 24.25 5.24 22.40
C PHE A 435 23.32 6.32 21.86
N HIS A 436 23.44 7.53 22.39
CA HIS A 436 22.82 8.71 21.82
C HIS A 436 23.81 9.87 21.77
N VAL A 437 23.92 10.52 20.62
CA VAL A 437 24.75 11.72 20.46
C VAL A 437 23.88 12.96 20.49
N HIS A 438 24.32 13.94 21.26
CA HIS A 438 23.73 15.25 21.36
C HIS A 438 24.74 16.31 20.95
N ASP A 439 24.28 17.31 20.23
CA ASP A 439 24.95 18.61 20.08
C ASP A 439 23.96 19.67 20.58
N ASN A 440 24.46 20.70 21.26
CA ASN A 440 23.62 21.73 21.88
C ASN A 440 23.17 22.81 20.89
N ARG A 441 23.70 22.82 19.66
CA ARG A 441 23.51 23.85 18.63
C ARG A 441 22.94 23.27 17.34
N LEU A 442 23.33 22.05 16.96
CA LEU A 442 23.02 21.44 15.67
C LEU A 442 22.14 20.20 15.80
N GLY A 443 21.30 19.96 14.78
CA GLY A 443 20.61 18.68 14.64
C GLY A 443 21.57 17.56 14.23
N ILE A 444 21.42 16.38 14.83
CA ILE A 444 22.21 15.18 14.51
C ILE A 444 21.29 14.07 13.95
N SER A 445 21.65 13.47 12.81
CA SER A 445 21.12 12.15 12.41
C SER A 445 22.08 11.11 12.97
N GLN A 446 21.53 10.15 13.70
CA GLN A 446 22.30 9.07 14.25
C GLN A 446 21.69 7.74 13.78
N SER A 447 22.55 6.78 13.41
CA SER A 447 22.11 5.39 13.27
C SER A 447 21.75 4.82 14.65
N LYS A 448 20.88 3.80 14.69
CA LYS A 448 20.63 3.01 15.91
C LYS A 448 21.91 2.22 16.25
N GLY A 449 22.86 2.87 16.92
CA GLY A 449 24.12 2.29 17.36
C GLY A 449 24.06 1.83 18.81
N GLY A 450 24.74 0.73 19.12
CA GLY A 450 24.72 0.10 20.43
C GLY A 450 25.53 -1.19 20.48
N PHE A 451 25.42 -1.91 21.58
CA PHE A 451 26.00 -3.22 21.81
C PHE A 451 25.07 -4.05 22.71
N ARG A 452 25.29 -5.37 22.80
CA ARG A 452 24.55 -6.23 23.74
C ARG A 452 25.46 -6.69 24.86
N VAL A 453 24.90 -6.80 26.06
CA VAL A 453 25.51 -7.53 27.17
C VAL A 453 24.71 -8.79 27.39
N GLU A 454 25.35 -9.95 27.30
CA GLU A 454 24.71 -11.24 27.52
C GLU A 454 25.59 -12.09 28.43
N GLU A 455 25.00 -13.11 29.04
CA GLU A 455 25.80 -14.15 29.67
C GLU A 455 26.54 -14.94 28.57
N HIS A 456 27.85 -15.13 28.74
CA HIS A 456 28.66 -15.85 27.78
C HIS A 456 28.12 -17.26 27.57
N LYS A 457 27.47 -17.49 26.41
CA LYS A 457 27.06 -18.81 25.97
C LYS A 457 28.12 -19.39 25.04
N ALA A 458 28.47 -20.65 25.29
CA ALA A 458 29.22 -21.47 24.33
C ALA A 458 28.51 -21.48 22.96
N PRO A 459 29.23 -21.67 21.85
CA PRO A 459 28.64 -21.77 20.51
C PRO A 459 27.43 -22.71 20.54
N GLU A 460 26.31 -22.28 19.98
CA GLU A 460 25.11 -23.12 19.91
C GLU A 460 25.24 -24.07 18.69
N PRO A 461 24.77 -25.32 18.80
CA PRO A 461 24.65 -26.21 17.65
C PRO A 461 23.77 -25.56 16.55
N THR A 462 24.06 -25.86 15.29
CA THR A 462 23.41 -25.21 14.13
C THR A 462 22.55 -26.19 13.34
N VAL A 463 21.45 -25.70 12.78
CA VAL A 463 20.57 -26.44 11.87
C VAL A 463 20.36 -25.62 10.61
N SER A 464 20.79 -26.13 9.46
CA SER A 464 20.54 -25.55 8.14
C SER A 464 19.49 -26.35 7.37
N LEU A 465 18.77 -25.68 6.48
CA LEU A 465 17.73 -26.26 5.64
C LEU A 465 17.92 -25.80 4.20
N GLU A 466 18.00 -26.75 3.27
CA GLU A 466 18.20 -26.46 1.84
C GLU A 466 17.24 -27.27 0.97
N PRO A 467 16.62 -26.68 -0.08
CA PRO A 467 15.81 -27.43 -1.02
C PRO A 467 16.65 -28.42 -1.81
N MET A 468 16.17 -29.65 -1.95
CA MET A 468 16.78 -30.67 -2.80
C MET A 468 16.26 -30.49 -4.23
N GLY A 469 17.05 -29.84 -5.08
CA GLY A 469 16.68 -29.55 -6.47
C GLY A 469 15.85 -28.26 -6.61
N LYS A 470 15.08 -28.15 -7.69
CA LYS A 470 14.26 -26.96 -8.01
C LYS A 470 12.79 -27.19 -7.65
N PRO A 471 12.29 -26.59 -6.55
CA PRO A 471 10.92 -26.82 -6.10
C PRO A 471 9.86 -26.33 -7.10
N ARG A 472 8.84 -27.16 -7.36
CA ARG A 472 7.69 -26.83 -8.21
C ARG A 472 6.39 -26.77 -7.40
N PRO A 473 5.44 -25.88 -7.71
CA PRO A 473 4.29 -25.63 -6.83
C PRO A 473 3.40 -26.84 -6.61
N ASP A 474 3.26 -27.71 -7.62
CA ASP A 474 2.33 -28.83 -7.59
C ASP A 474 3.03 -30.19 -7.37
N GLU A 475 4.32 -30.17 -7.03
CA GLU A 475 5.12 -31.36 -6.73
C GLU A 475 5.51 -31.39 -5.25
N THR A 476 5.80 -32.58 -4.71
CA THR A 476 6.31 -32.70 -3.34
C THR A 476 7.72 -32.11 -3.27
N VAL A 477 7.89 -31.09 -2.44
CA VAL A 477 9.17 -30.40 -2.27
C VAL A 477 10.00 -31.13 -1.21
N LYS A 478 11.23 -31.52 -1.56
CA LYS A 478 12.17 -32.16 -0.64
C LYS A 478 13.13 -31.13 -0.06
N VAL A 479 13.32 -31.14 1.25
CA VAL A 479 14.23 -30.23 1.96
C VAL A 479 15.19 -31.05 2.79
N LEU A 480 16.49 -30.83 2.60
CA LEU A 480 17.54 -31.43 3.41
C LEU A 480 17.73 -30.59 4.67
N VAL A 481 17.55 -31.21 5.82
CA VAL A 481 17.93 -30.68 7.13
C VAL A 481 19.33 -31.19 7.44
N SER A 482 20.26 -30.30 7.77
CA SER A 482 21.60 -30.66 8.25
C SER A 482 21.84 -30.05 9.62
N ALA A 483 22.12 -30.88 10.62
CA ALA A 483 22.33 -30.48 12.00
C ALA A 483 23.76 -30.80 12.46
N SER A 484 24.42 -29.82 13.08
CA SER A 484 25.78 -29.97 13.59
C SER A 484 25.88 -29.50 15.05
N SER A 485 26.71 -30.20 15.81
CA SER A 485 27.07 -29.85 17.18
C SER A 485 27.91 -28.57 17.23
N SER A 486 27.93 -27.91 18.38
CA SER A 486 28.76 -26.73 18.64
C SER A 486 30.27 -26.94 18.45
N CYS A 487 30.74 -28.19 18.52
CA CYS A 487 32.12 -28.58 18.25
C CYS A 487 32.36 -29.03 16.80
N GLY A 488 31.39 -28.85 15.89
CA GLY A 488 31.50 -29.16 14.46
C GLY A 488 31.22 -30.63 14.06
N GLY A 489 30.93 -31.52 15.02
CA GLY A 489 30.54 -32.91 14.72
C GLY A 489 29.07 -33.04 14.27
N PRO A 490 28.70 -34.12 13.55
CA PRO A 490 27.31 -34.35 13.13
C PRO A 490 26.39 -34.56 14.34
N LEU A 491 25.18 -34.01 14.29
CA LEU A 491 24.18 -34.22 15.31
C LEU A 491 23.35 -35.47 14.99
N ALA A 492 23.92 -36.65 15.25
CA ALA A 492 23.32 -37.93 14.90
C ALA A 492 22.16 -38.35 15.81
N ASN A 493 21.14 -39.02 15.24
CA ASN A 493 19.98 -39.56 15.96
C ASN A 493 19.22 -38.52 16.81
N ALA A 494 19.22 -37.26 16.39
CA ALA A 494 18.46 -36.22 17.04
C ALA A 494 17.00 -36.32 16.60
N HIS A 495 16.09 -36.46 17.57
CA HIS A 495 14.66 -36.56 17.33
C HIS A 495 14.01 -35.20 17.45
N GLY A 496 13.02 -34.92 16.60
CA GLY A 496 12.30 -33.66 16.69
C GLY A 496 11.24 -33.48 15.63
N ARG A 497 10.81 -32.23 15.47
CA ARG A 497 9.66 -31.86 14.64
C ARG A 497 9.94 -30.66 13.76
N ALA A 498 9.36 -30.64 12.57
CA ALA A 498 9.30 -29.51 11.67
C ALA A 498 7.89 -28.93 11.66
N VAL A 499 7.74 -27.65 11.99
CA VAL A 499 6.51 -26.88 11.75
C VAL A 499 6.63 -26.23 10.38
N VAL A 500 5.76 -26.61 9.47
CA VAL A 500 5.72 -26.14 8.08
C VAL A 500 4.48 -25.29 7.90
N THR A 501 4.64 -24.03 7.52
CA THR A 501 3.56 -23.12 7.15
C THR A 501 3.61 -22.88 5.64
N GLU A 502 2.54 -23.23 4.92
CA GLU A 502 2.37 -22.99 3.49
C GLU A 502 1.57 -21.71 3.24
N GLU A 503 2.11 -20.82 2.41
CA GLU A 503 1.54 -19.51 2.09
C GLU A 503 1.64 -19.25 0.57
N PRO A 504 0.66 -18.55 -0.06
CA PRO A 504 0.80 -18.10 -1.43
C PRO A 504 2.00 -17.15 -1.56
N TRP A 505 2.73 -17.25 -2.67
CA TRP A 505 3.91 -16.44 -2.92
C TRP A 505 3.89 -15.87 -4.33
N SER A 506 4.34 -14.63 -4.47
CA SER A 506 4.61 -14.00 -5.75
C SER A 506 6.02 -13.41 -5.74
N HIS A 507 6.66 -13.47 -6.90
CA HIS A 507 7.98 -12.87 -7.07
C HIS A 507 7.90 -11.35 -6.94
N SER A 508 8.89 -10.78 -6.26
CA SER A 508 9.08 -9.33 -6.18
C SER A 508 10.56 -9.02 -6.20
N TRP A 509 10.93 -8.05 -7.04
CA TRP A 509 12.31 -7.62 -7.18
C TRP A 509 12.73 -6.71 -6.03
N LYS A 510 13.93 -6.96 -5.47
CA LYS A 510 14.61 -5.94 -4.66
C LYS A 510 15.06 -4.79 -5.56
N PRO A 511 15.19 -3.56 -5.03
CA PRO A 511 15.81 -2.46 -5.76
C PRO A 511 17.19 -2.87 -6.30
N TRP A 512 17.56 -2.37 -7.47
CA TRP A 512 18.92 -2.52 -7.97
C TRP A 512 19.90 -1.86 -6.99
N PRO A 513 21.10 -2.44 -6.73
CA PRO A 513 22.05 -1.91 -5.75
C PRO A 513 22.44 -0.44 -5.94
N ASP A 514 22.37 0.02 -7.18
CA ASP A 514 22.67 1.38 -7.65
C ASP A 514 21.41 2.16 -8.06
N GLY A 515 20.22 1.57 -7.92
CA GLY A 515 18.97 2.29 -8.05
C GLY A 515 18.89 3.32 -6.93
N GLN A 516 18.96 4.61 -7.26
CA GLN A 516 18.62 5.65 -6.30
C GLN A 516 17.25 5.31 -5.71
N PRO A 517 17.08 5.32 -4.38
CA PRO A 517 15.74 5.34 -3.82
C PRO A 517 15.05 6.54 -4.46
N ALA A 518 13.98 6.31 -5.22
CA ALA A 518 13.18 7.39 -5.73
C ALA A 518 12.69 8.18 -4.51
N ASP A 519 13.26 9.35 -4.28
CA ASP A 519 12.83 10.24 -3.22
C ASP A 519 11.36 10.62 -3.48
N GLY A 520 10.44 9.95 -2.79
CA GLY A 520 9.06 10.39 -2.68
C GLY A 520 8.00 9.77 -3.62
N ALA A 521 8.29 8.68 -4.35
CA ALA A 521 7.24 7.94 -5.06
C ALA A 521 6.81 6.71 -4.24
N GLY A 522 5.64 6.79 -3.61
CA GLY A 522 5.01 5.61 -3.04
C GLY A 522 4.80 4.54 -4.12
N SER A 523 5.17 3.30 -3.83
CA SER A 523 4.77 2.08 -4.58
C SER A 523 5.09 1.99 -6.09
N GLU A 524 5.55 3.04 -6.76
CA GLU A 524 5.76 3.08 -8.20
C GLU A 524 7.17 3.59 -8.47
N GLY A 525 8.09 2.65 -8.66
CA GLY A 525 9.35 2.97 -9.32
C GLY A 525 9.09 3.49 -10.75
N PRO A 526 10.09 4.06 -11.43
CA PRO A 526 9.94 4.69 -12.76
C PRO A 526 9.39 3.79 -13.88
N HIS A 527 9.17 2.50 -13.61
CA HIS A 527 8.68 1.50 -14.55
C HIS A 527 7.52 0.68 -13.98
N GLY A 528 6.61 1.31 -13.25
CA GLY A 528 5.22 0.83 -13.13
C GLY A 528 4.55 0.81 -14.50
N GLY A 529 4.94 -0.10 -15.38
CA GLY A 529 4.19 -0.39 -16.59
C GLY A 529 2.79 -0.89 -16.20
N PRO A 530 1.80 -0.83 -17.12
CA PRO A 530 0.39 -1.18 -16.88
C PRO A 530 0.13 -2.68 -16.57
N GLY A 531 1.13 -3.41 -16.05
CA GLY A 531 1.06 -4.80 -15.61
C GLY A 531 1.69 -5.07 -14.24
N ALA A 532 2.19 -4.05 -13.52
CA ALA A 532 2.58 -4.21 -12.12
C ALA A 532 1.32 -4.32 -11.25
N ALA A 533 0.65 -5.47 -11.33
CA ALA A 533 -0.42 -5.82 -10.42
C ALA A 533 0.13 -5.66 -9.00
N ASP A 534 -0.50 -4.78 -8.22
CA ASP A 534 -0.29 -4.70 -6.78
C ASP A 534 -0.41 -6.13 -6.22
N PRO A 535 0.67 -6.73 -5.70
CA PRO A 535 0.63 -8.10 -5.19
C PRO A 535 -0.37 -8.24 -4.03
N ARG A 536 -0.80 -7.12 -3.43
CA ARG A 536 -1.75 -7.08 -2.31
C ARG A 536 -3.21 -7.21 -2.75
N GLN A 537 -3.55 -7.06 -4.04
CA GLN A 537 -4.94 -7.09 -4.49
C GLN A 537 -5.58 -8.50 -4.51
N GLY A 538 -4.81 -9.57 -4.31
CA GLY A 538 -5.33 -10.95 -4.34
C GLY A 538 -5.27 -11.75 -3.03
N GLN A 539 -4.70 -11.22 -1.94
CA GLN A 539 -4.30 -12.03 -0.77
C GLN A 539 -4.98 -11.68 0.56
N TRP A 540 -6.10 -10.97 0.52
CA TRP A 540 -6.94 -10.81 1.72
C TRP A 540 -7.75 -12.09 1.95
N GLY A 541 -7.25 -12.98 2.82
CA GLY A 541 -8.07 -14.06 3.40
C GLY A 541 -7.47 -15.46 3.43
N TYR A 542 -6.27 -15.72 2.88
CA TYR A 542 -5.65 -17.03 3.03
C TYR A 542 -4.94 -17.16 4.38
N VAL A 543 -5.48 -18.00 5.26
CA VAL A 543 -4.82 -18.41 6.51
C VAL A 543 -3.84 -19.53 6.16
N GLY A 544 -2.54 -19.26 6.32
CA GLY A 544 -1.48 -20.24 6.01
C GLY A 544 -1.74 -21.59 6.68
N VAL A 545 -1.68 -22.67 5.91
CA VAL A 545 -1.88 -24.03 6.44
C VAL A 545 -0.61 -24.44 7.16
N SER A 546 -0.73 -24.70 8.47
CA SER A 546 0.40 -25.16 9.29
C SER A 546 0.26 -26.65 9.60
N ARG A 547 1.36 -27.39 9.44
CA ARG A 547 1.45 -28.81 9.79
C ARG A 547 2.75 -29.12 10.51
N THR A 548 2.75 -30.21 11.28
CA THR A 548 3.92 -30.71 11.99
C THR A 548 4.36 -32.03 11.37
N ILE A 549 5.65 -32.18 11.08
CA ILE A 549 6.29 -33.39 10.53
C ILE A 549 7.35 -33.84 11.53
N GLU A 550 7.28 -35.08 12.00
CA GLU A 550 8.33 -35.67 12.83
C GLU A 550 9.54 -36.04 11.96
N LEU A 551 10.75 -35.85 12.49
CA LEU A 551 12.00 -36.21 11.83
C LEU A 551 13.02 -36.74 12.82
N THR A 552 13.97 -37.52 12.30
CA THR A 552 15.15 -38.00 13.03
C THR A 552 16.35 -37.90 12.12
N THR A 553 17.46 -37.36 12.63
CA THR A 553 18.70 -37.28 11.85
C THR A 553 19.43 -38.62 11.78
N ASP A 554 20.08 -38.89 10.65
CA ASP A 554 20.95 -40.03 10.42
C ASP A 554 22.31 -39.89 11.13
N ALA A 555 23.24 -40.83 10.88
CA ALA A 555 24.58 -40.84 11.49
C ALA A 555 25.43 -39.62 11.09
N GLU A 556 25.13 -39.03 9.94
CA GLU A 556 25.77 -37.83 9.39
C GLU A 556 25.09 -36.53 9.84
N GLY A 557 24.04 -36.61 10.69
CA GLY A 557 23.31 -35.46 11.19
C GLY A 557 22.32 -34.87 10.19
N LYS A 558 21.86 -35.65 9.21
CA LYS A 558 20.98 -35.22 8.13
C LYS A 558 19.60 -35.85 8.21
N ALA A 559 18.58 -35.14 7.73
CA ALA A 559 17.23 -35.68 7.57
C ALA A 559 16.57 -35.08 6.32
N ALA A 560 15.78 -35.88 5.59
CA ALA A 560 14.98 -35.40 4.46
C ALA A 560 13.55 -35.09 4.92
N LEU A 561 13.09 -33.87 4.66
CA LEU A 561 11.70 -33.45 4.87
C LEU A 561 10.96 -33.43 3.53
N GLU A 562 9.79 -34.07 3.50
CA GLU A 562 8.90 -34.05 2.33
C GLU A 562 7.72 -33.10 2.59
N LEU A 563 7.62 -32.06 1.77
CA LEU A 563 6.59 -31.02 1.87
C LEU A 563 5.58 -31.22 0.74
N SER A 564 4.49 -31.94 1.03
CA SER A 564 3.41 -32.13 0.04
C SER A 564 2.57 -30.84 -0.10
N PRO A 565 2.38 -30.28 -1.30
CA PRO A 565 1.59 -29.06 -1.48
C PRO A 565 0.11 -29.27 -1.11
N SER A 566 -0.53 -28.26 -0.50
CA SER A 566 -1.98 -28.27 -0.29
C SER A 566 -2.73 -28.19 -1.62
N LYS A 567 -3.89 -28.87 -1.69
CA LYS A 567 -4.80 -28.82 -2.85
C LYS A 567 -5.61 -27.52 -2.93
N ASP A 568 -5.72 -26.81 -1.80
CA ASP A 568 -6.55 -25.60 -1.69
C ASP A 568 -5.82 -24.35 -2.20
N LEU A 569 -4.48 -24.41 -2.27
CA LEU A 569 -3.64 -23.34 -2.78
C LEU A 569 -3.29 -23.61 -4.24
N ARG A 570 -3.54 -22.63 -5.12
CA ARG A 570 -3.16 -22.67 -6.53
C ARG A 570 -2.01 -21.70 -6.82
N GLY A 571 -1.12 -22.11 -7.71
CA GLY A 571 -0.01 -21.29 -8.18
C GLY A 571 1.20 -21.30 -7.25
N ASP A 572 2.06 -20.31 -7.46
CA ASP A 572 3.33 -20.13 -6.77
C ASP A 572 3.15 -19.99 -5.26
N ARG A 573 4.07 -20.60 -4.50
CA ARG A 573 3.90 -20.79 -3.05
C ARG A 573 5.22 -20.81 -2.30
N SER A 574 5.15 -20.54 -1.01
CA SER A 574 6.28 -20.62 -0.11
C SER A 574 5.98 -21.53 1.09
N PHE A 575 7.00 -22.27 1.49
CA PHE A 575 7.01 -23.11 2.67
C PHE A 575 7.96 -22.50 3.69
N ARG A 576 7.41 -21.97 4.78
CA ARG A 576 8.18 -21.55 5.94
C ARG A 576 8.36 -22.74 6.86
N VAL A 577 9.59 -23.25 6.95
CA VAL A 577 9.92 -24.45 7.71
C VAL A 577 10.69 -24.03 8.96
N ARG A 578 10.20 -24.42 10.14
CA ARG A 578 10.91 -24.30 11.42
C ARG A 578 11.12 -25.69 12.00
N VAL A 579 12.37 -26.09 12.16
CA VAL A 579 12.77 -27.39 12.70
C VAL A 579 13.21 -27.21 14.15
N TYR A 580 12.76 -28.11 15.01
CA TYR A 580 13.14 -28.22 16.41
C TYR A 580 13.69 -29.64 16.61
N LEU A 581 14.99 -29.77 16.90
CA LEU A 581 15.65 -31.05 17.16
C LEU A 581 16.12 -31.13 18.60
N THR A 582 15.93 -32.27 19.25
CA THR A 582 16.44 -32.54 20.59
C THR A 582 17.60 -33.51 20.51
N ASP A 583 18.74 -33.13 21.08
CA ASP A 583 19.91 -34.00 21.17
C ASP A 583 19.89 -34.88 22.44
N THR A 584 20.89 -35.77 22.57
CA THR A 584 21.04 -36.64 23.76
C THR A 584 21.31 -35.85 25.05
N SER A 585 21.72 -34.59 24.97
CA SER A 585 21.87 -33.68 26.11
C SER A 585 20.54 -33.04 26.55
N ARG A 586 19.42 -33.38 25.88
CA ARG A 586 18.08 -32.82 26.08
C ARG A 586 17.99 -31.32 25.80
N ARG A 587 18.86 -30.80 24.93
CA ARG A 587 18.78 -29.41 24.44
C ARG A 587 18.00 -29.38 23.13
N GLU A 588 17.06 -28.44 23.03
CA GLU A 588 16.33 -28.17 21.79
C GLU A 588 17.12 -27.18 20.93
N ILE A 589 17.28 -27.51 19.66
CA ILE A 589 18.05 -26.79 18.67
C ILE A 589 17.11 -26.43 17.53
N THR A 590 17.08 -25.16 17.16
CA THR A 590 16.12 -24.66 16.17
C THR A 590 16.84 -24.23 14.89
N GLY A 591 16.27 -24.61 13.75
CA GLY A 591 16.64 -24.09 12.43
C GLY A 591 15.40 -23.60 11.70
N SER A 592 15.56 -22.65 10.78
CA SER A 592 14.45 -22.25 9.91
C SER A 592 14.90 -21.81 8.53
N ALA A 593 14.07 -22.06 7.53
CA ALA A 593 14.25 -21.56 6.18
C ALA A 593 12.89 -21.33 5.51
N THR A 594 12.92 -20.56 4.43
CA THR A 594 11.78 -20.41 3.53
C THR A 594 12.17 -21.02 2.19
N VAL A 595 11.41 -22.00 1.75
CA VAL A 595 11.58 -22.63 0.44
C VAL A 595 10.42 -22.23 -0.45
N ARG A 596 10.71 -21.62 -1.59
CA ARG A 596 9.70 -21.19 -2.57
C ARG A 596 9.64 -22.17 -3.73
N ALA A 597 8.43 -22.43 -4.16
CA ALA A 597 8.12 -23.27 -5.30
C ALA A 597 7.39 -22.43 -6.34
N SER A 598 7.97 -22.34 -7.54
CA SER A 598 7.46 -21.49 -8.62
C SER A 598 7.25 -22.26 -9.90
N SER A 599 6.17 -21.91 -10.60
CA SER A 599 5.90 -22.34 -11.97
C SER A 599 6.90 -21.77 -12.97
N SER A 600 7.54 -20.64 -12.63
CA SER A 600 8.56 -19.99 -13.44
C SER A 600 9.96 -20.46 -13.03
N PRO A 601 10.80 -20.94 -13.96
CA PRO A 601 12.14 -21.42 -13.62
C PRO A 601 13.14 -20.30 -13.32
N TRP A 602 12.87 -19.09 -13.85
CA TRP A 602 13.68 -17.89 -13.69
C TRP A 602 12.78 -16.66 -13.79
N PHE A 603 13.13 -15.63 -13.04
CA PHE A 603 12.59 -14.28 -13.20
C PHE A 603 13.69 -13.43 -13.84
N VAL A 604 13.34 -12.58 -14.81
CA VAL A 604 14.31 -11.69 -15.48
C VAL A 604 13.87 -10.24 -15.35
N ASP A 605 14.81 -9.37 -15.01
CA ASP A 605 14.60 -7.93 -14.94
C ASP A 605 15.70 -7.20 -15.73
N VAL A 606 15.33 -6.05 -16.29
CA VAL A 606 16.14 -5.28 -17.24
C VAL A 606 16.27 -3.85 -16.74
N TRP A 607 17.51 -3.38 -16.63
CA TRP A 607 17.79 -2.02 -16.19
C TRP A 607 18.66 -1.27 -17.21
N PRO A 608 18.17 -0.18 -17.81
CA PRO A 608 18.97 0.62 -18.73
C PRO A 608 20.10 1.36 -18.01
N ASP A 609 21.21 1.65 -18.69
CA ASP A 609 22.34 2.39 -18.11
C ASP A 609 21.96 3.84 -17.77
N ARG A 610 20.96 4.39 -18.47
CA ARG A 610 20.43 5.74 -18.32
C ARG A 610 18.90 5.78 -18.41
N VAL A 611 18.31 6.84 -17.87
CA VAL A 611 16.85 7.07 -17.90
C VAL A 611 16.40 7.79 -19.17
N LEU A 612 17.30 8.53 -19.83
CA LEU A 612 17.03 9.31 -21.04
C LEU A 612 18.12 9.09 -22.09
N TYR A 613 17.71 9.00 -23.35
CA TYR A 613 18.57 8.78 -24.52
C TYR A 613 18.25 9.79 -25.60
N LYS A 614 19.23 10.12 -26.44
CA LYS A 614 18.97 10.88 -27.65
C LYS A 614 18.36 9.96 -28.73
N PRO A 615 17.52 10.49 -29.65
CA PRO A 615 17.06 9.72 -30.80
C PRO A 615 18.24 9.11 -31.58
N GLY A 616 18.18 7.81 -31.86
CA GLY A 616 19.21 7.05 -32.57
C GLY A 616 20.39 6.57 -31.71
N GLU A 617 20.41 6.91 -30.42
CA GLU A 617 21.44 6.44 -29.49
C GLU A 617 21.25 4.96 -29.12
N ARG A 618 22.35 4.23 -28.96
CA ARG A 618 22.31 2.83 -28.49
C ARG A 618 22.01 2.80 -27.00
N ILE A 619 21.02 1.99 -26.61
CA ILE A 619 20.66 1.74 -25.22
C ILE A 619 21.49 0.57 -24.70
N ALA A 620 22.28 0.79 -23.65
CA ALA A 620 22.93 -0.30 -22.95
C ALA A 620 22.01 -0.76 -21.80
N VAL A 621 21.83 -2.06 -21.64
CA VAL A 621 20.99 -2.62 -20.58
C VAL A 621 21.76 -3.63 -19.76
N ARG A 622 21.47 -3.67 -18.46
CA ARG A 622 21.87 -4.74 -17.55
C ARG A 622 20.69 -5.68 -17.38
N LEU A 623 21.00 -6.96 -17.36
CA LEU A 623 20.03 -8.01 -17.09
C LEU A 623 20.38 -8.63 -15.74
N ARG A 624 19.36 -8.89 -14.92
CA ARG A 624 19.50 -9.80 -13.79
C ARG A 624 18.48 -10.90 -13.92
N ALA A 625 18.88 -12.10 -13.51
CA ALA A 625 18.00 -13.23 -13.39
C ALA A 625 18.21 -13.89 -12.04
N GLU A 626 17.12 -14.31 -11.41
CA GLU A 626 17.14 -15.08 -10.16
C GLU A 626 16.06 -16.16 -10.24
N ASP A 627 16.24 -17.24 -9.51
CA ASP A 627 15.17 -18.21 -9.32
C ASP A 627 14.33 -17.83 -8.07
N ALA A 628 13.30 -18.61 -7.76
CA ALA A 628 12.43 -18.30 -6.63
C ALA A 628 13.18 -18.23 -5.28
N ASN A 629 14.29 -18.95 -5.14
CA ASN A 629 15.06 -19.08 -3.90
C ASN A 629 16.37 -18.25 -3.90
N GLY A 630 16.63 -17.48 -4.96
CA GLY A 630 17.78 -16.58 -5.10
C GLY A 630 18.71 -17.04 -6.19
#